data_AF-A0A0D5ZHI1-F1
#
_entry.id   AF-A0A0D5ZHI1-F1
#
_cell.length_a   1.000
_cell.length_b   1.000
_cell.length_c   1.000
_cell.angle_alpha   90.00
_cell.angle_beta   90.00
_cell.angle_gamma   90.00
#
_symmetry.space_group_name_H-M   'P 1'
#
loop_
_entity.id
_entity.type
_entity.pdbx_description
1 polymer ?
#
loop_
_entity_poly.entity_id
_entity_poly.type
_entity_poly.pdbx_seq_one_letter_code
_entity_poly.pdbx_strand_id
1 'polypeptide(L)'
;MSGDRFNYYLKLILNSSLEEYSAVSEQIENDLSITEGEAEELERLIQKYMGVYKRFNIKVINASTGKEEAPPQTIIDNFGNNANFVGTEKMYGVEWKVYTPKANFQNFNVKRWYYNEDISSTLNEVLIDIVPGRYRNYFDVPPWVLGTVYAPETVYVPLTDLINTAISKGIIPDWEYLVAKGIPREFVNVLRATNLGSKMG
;
A
#
# COMPACT_ATOMS: atom_id res chain seq x y z
N MET A 1 -22.45 -26.00 21.12
CA MET A 1 -22.71 -24.94 20.12
C MET A 1 -21.44 -24.70 19.28
N SER A 2 -20.79 -25.76 18.76
CA SER A 2 -19.49 -25.64 18.07
C SER A 2 -19.62 -25.21 16.60
N GLY A 3 -20.71 -25.62 15.93
CA GLY A 3 -20.93 -25.32 14.50
C GLY A 3 -21.12 -23.83 14.15
N ASP A 4 -21.58 -22.99 15.07
CA ASP A 4 -21.76 -21.56 14.80
C ASP A 4 -20.42 -20.82 14.70
N ARG A 5 -19.44 -21.23 15.51
CA ARG A 5 -18.09 -20.63 15.54
C ARG A 5 -17.24 -21.11 14.37
N PHE A 6 -17.32 -22.39 14.02
CA PHE A 6 -16.71 -22.89 12.79
C PHE A 6 -17.22 -22.13 11.55
N ASN A 7 -18.54 -21.96 11.41
CA ASN A 7 -19.13 -21.23 10.29
C ASN A 7 -18.77 -19.73 10.28
N TYR A 8 -18.57 -19.14 11.45
CA TYR A 8 -18.07 -17.78 11.58
C TYR A 8 -16.64 -17.65 11.01
N TYR A 9 -15.71 -18.51 11.44
CA TYR A 9 -14.33 -18.48 10.95
C TYR A 9 -14.23 -18.86 9.47
N LEU A 10 -15.05 -19.81 9.00
CA LEU A 10 -15.13 -20.14 7.58
C LEU A 10 -15.54 -18.91 6.74
N LYS A 11 -16.58 -18.18 7.18
CA LYS A 11 -16.97 -16.93 6.51
C LYS A 11 -15.87 -15.86 6.61
N LEU A 12 -15.18 -15.77 7.73
CA LEU A 12 -14.08 -14.83 7.90
C LEU A 12 -12.94 -15.14 6.92
N ILE A 13 -12.46 -16.39 6.86
CA ILE A 13 -11.42 -16.84 5.92
C ILE A 13 -11.81 -16.59 4.46
N LEU A 14 -13.07 -16.84 4.10
CA LEU A 14 -13.56 -16.65 2.72
C LEU A 14 -13.68 -15.17 2.32
N ASN A 15 -13.78 -14.25 3.27
CA ASN A 15 -13.92 -12.81 3.02
C ASN A 15 -12.67 -12.01 3.40
N SER A 16 -11.67 -12.64 4.03
CA SER A 16 -10.42 -12.02 4.45
C SER A 16 -9.35 -12.04 3.35
N SER A 17 -8.48 -11.03 3.36
CA SER A 17 -7.29 -10.98 2.50
C SER A 17 -6.15 -11.84 3.05
N LEU A 18 -5.12 -12.09 2.24
CA LEU A 18 -4.00 -12.96 2.62
C LEU A 18 -3.22 -12.44 3.82
N GLU A 19 -3.12 -11.12 3.94
CA GLU A 19 -2.44 -10.43 5.04
C GLU A 19 -3.19 -10.60 6.37
N GLU A 20 -4.50 -10.83 6.32
CA GLU A 20 -5.36 -11.02 7.49
C GLU A 20 -5.34 -12.46 8.01
N TYR A 21 -4.91 -13.42 7.19
CA TYR A 21 -4.92 -14.84 7.55
C TYR A 21 -4.05 -15.18 8.75
N SER A 22 -2.95 -14.46 9.00
CA SER A 22 -2.17 -14.64 10.22
C SER A 22 -2.94 -14.22 11.48
N ALA A 23 -3.72 -13.15 11.41
CA ALA A 23 -4.54 -12.68 12.51
C ALA A 23 -5.80 -13.55 12.72
N VAL A 24 -6.35 -14.11 11.63
CA VAL A 24 -7.47 -15.07 11.71
C VAL A 24 -6.99 -16.39 12.32
N SER A 25 -5.78 -16.85 11.97
CA SER A 25 -5.15 -18.04 12.53
C SER A 25 -4.93 -17.92 14.04
N GLU A 26 -4.37 -16.78 14.49
CA GLU A 26 -4.20 -16.49 15.92
C GLU A 26 -5.55 -16.45 16.67
N GLN A 27 -6.62 -15.96 16.03
CA GLN A 27 -7.95 -15.97 16.64
C GLN A 27 -8.59 -17.36 16.71
N ILE A 28 -8.22 -18.29 15.83
CA ILE A 28 -8.70 -19.68 15.88
C ILE A 28 -7.99 -20.44 16.99
N GLU A 29 -6.66 -20.30 17.10
CA GLU A 29 -5.85 -20.96 18.14
C GLU A 29 -6.25 -20.55 19.57
N ASN A 30 -6.70 -19.31 19.73
CA ASN A 30 -7.10 -18.76 21.04
C ASN A 30 -8.60 -18.91 21.36
N ASP A 31 -9.43 -19.49 20.46
CA ASP A 31 -10.85 -19.67 20.72
C ASP A 31 -11.14 -21.02 21.41
N LEU A 32 -11.48 -20.99 22.70
CA LEU A 32 -11.80 -22.19 23.47
C LEU A 32 -13.16 -22.84 23.09
N SER A 33 -13.95 -22.19 22.23
CA SER A 33 -15.27 -22.65 21.80
C SER A 33 -15.28 -23.50 20.52
N ILE A 34 -14.14 -23.58 19.83
CA ILE A 34 -13.94 -24.46 18.67
C ILE A 34 -13.25 -25.75 19.11
N THR A 35 -13.60 -26.88 18.50
CA THR A 35 -12.90 -28.14 18.76
C THR A 35 -11.57 -28.19 18.02
N GLU A 36 -10.62 -28.97 18.53
CA GLU A 36 -9.29 -29.15 17.91
C GLU A 36 -9.41 -29.60 16.43
N GLY A 37 -10.33 -30.52 16.12
CA GLY A 37 -10.56 -30.96 14.74
C GLY A 37 -11.16 -29.89 13.82
N GLU A 38 -12.05 -29.04 14.35
CA GLU A 38 -12.60 -27.90 13.61
C GLU A 38 -11.52 -26.82 13.36
N ALA A 39 -10.64 -26.59 14.33
CA ALA A 39 -9.51 -25.66 14.20
C ALA A 39 -8.48 -26.16 13.15
N GLU A 40 -8.11 -27.44 13.18
CA GLU A 40 -7.22 -28.05 12.18
C GLU A 40 -7.78 -27.94 10.75
N GLU A 41 -9.10 -28.09 10.58
CA GLU A 41 -9.74 -27.96 9.27
C GLU A 41 -9.69 -26.53 8.73
N LEU A 42 -9.98 -25.54 9.58
CA LEU A 42 -9.86 -24.13 9.22
C LEU A 42 -8.42 -23.73 8.93
N GLU A 43 -7.46 -24.25 9.69
CA GLU A 43 -6.04 -24.01 9.44
C GLU A 43 -5.57 -24.62 8.14
N ARG A 44 -6.03 -25.83 7.82
CA ARG A 44 -5.76 -26.44 6.52
C ARG A 44 -6.32 -25.59 5.38
N LEU A 45 -7.45 -24.92 5.59
CA LEU A 45 -8.06 -24.02 4.61
C LEU A 45 -7.24 -22.73 4.44
N ILE A 46 -6.82 -22.10 5.54
CA ILE A 46 -5.90 -20.95 5.53
C ILE A 46 -4.60 -21.32 4.81
N GLN A 47 -3.97 -22.42 5.20
CA GLN A 47 -2.75 -22.93 4.58
C GLN A 47 -2.96 -23.29 3.11
N LYS A 48 -4.14 -23.77 2.71
CA LYS A 48 -4.46 -24.04 1.30
C LYS A 48 -4.57 -22.73 0.52
N TYR A 49 -5.21 -21.69 1.04
CA TYR A 49 -5.29 -20.40 0.35
C TYR A 49 -3.94 -19.67 0.30
N MET A 50 -3.21 -19.67 1.41
CA MET A 50 -1.81 -19.21 1.45
C MET A 50 -0.91 -20.06 0.54
N GLY A 51 -1.18 -21.37 0.46
CA GLY A 51 -0.45 -22.36 -0.32
C GLY A 51 -0.72 -22.28 -1.82
N VAL A 52 -1.94 -21.91 -2.22
CA VAL A 52 -2.30 -21.58 -3.60
C VAL A 52 -1.59 -20.29 -4.02
N TYR A 53 -1.37 -19.35 -3.10
CA TYR A 53 -0.53 -18.18 -3.33
C TYR A 53 0.98 -18.53 -3.36
N LYS A 54 1.44 -19.42 -2.46
CA LYS A 54 2.81 -19.97 -2.46
C LYS A 54 3.08 -20.96 -3.60
N ARG A 55 2.06 -21.47 -4.32
CA ARG A 55 2.23 -22.19 -5.59
C ARG A 55 2.75 -21.30 -6.72
N PHE A 56 2.80 -19.99 -6.51
CA PHE A 56 3.64 -19.08 -7.29
C PHE A 56 5.10 -19.03 -6.79
N ASN A 57 5.59 -20.03 -6.05
CA ASN A 57 7.02 -20.37 -5.99
C ASN A 57 7.47 -20.92 -7.36
N ILE A 58 7.47 -20.06 -8.39
CA ILE A 58 8.09 -20.36 -9.67
C ILE A 58 9.59 -20.35 -9.44
N LYS A 59 10.16 -21.49 -9.03
CA LYS A 59 11.60 -21.69 -9.13
C LYS A 59 11.96 -21.68 -10.61
N VAL A 60 12.87 -20.81 -11.00
CA VAL A 60 13.29 -20.65 -12.39
C VAL A 60 14.63 -21.37 -12.52
N ILE A 61 14.76 -22.20 -13.56
CA ILE A 61 16.05 -22.78 -13.88
C ILE A 61 16.86 -21.70 -14.59
N ASN A 62 17.91 -21.23 -13.93
CA ASN A 62 18.81 -20.25 -14.51
C ASN A 62 19.49 -20.87 -15.75
N ALA A 63 19.27 -20.29 -16.93
CA ALA A 63 19.72 -20.86 -18.20
C ALA A 63 21.25 -20.93 -18.34
N SER A 64 22.01 -20.16 -17.55
CA SER A 64 23.47 -20.18 -17.56
C SER A 64 24.09 -21.05 -16.46
N THR A 65 23.41 -21.25 -15.33
CA THR A 65 23.93 -22.04 -14.19
C THR A 65 23.27 -23.40 -14.02
N GLY A 66 22.09 -23.62 -14.63
CA GLY A 66 21.32 -24.87 -14.57
C GLY A 66 20.73 -25.18 -13.19
N LYS A 67 20.80 -24.25 -12.24
CA LYS A 67 20.32 -24.45 -10.86
C LYS A 67 18.92 -23.87 -10.68
N GLU A 68 18.14 -24.53 -9.80
CA GLU A 68 16.89 -23.98 -9.31
C GLU A 68 17.17 -22.78 -8.41
N GLU A 69 16.80 -21.60 -8.88
CA GLU A 69 16.91 -20.35 -8.13
C GLU A 69 15.50 -19.82 -7.86
N ALA A 70 15.35 -19.05 -6.77
CA ALA A 70 14.15 -18.26 -6.57
C ALA A 70 13.98 -17.34 -7.79
N PRO A 71 12.73 -17.10 -8.25
CA PRO A 71 12.54 -16.14 -9.33
C PRO A 71 13.15 -14.81 -8.88
N PRO A 72 13.80 -14.06 -9.78
CA PRO A 72 14.32 -12.74 -9.42
C PRO A 72 13.17 -12.01 -8.72
N GLN A 73 13.38 -11.60 -7.47
CA GLN A 73 12.43 -10.76 -6.77
C GLN A 73 12.26 -9.56 -7.68
N THR A 74 11.13 -9.51 -8.37
CA THR A 74 10.86 -8.40 -9.25
C THR A 74 10.68 -7.24 -8.29
N ILE A 75 11.64 -6.32 -8.32
CA ILE A 75 11.60 -4.98 -7.71
C ILE A 75 10.54 -4.15 -8.47
N ILE A 76 9.40 -4.77 -8.78
CA ILE A 76 8.25 -4.20 -9.44
C ILE A 76 7.14 -4.36 -8.40
N ASP A 77 7.19 -3.45 -7.42
CA ASP A 77 6.11 -3.26 -6.48
C ASP A 77 4.87 -2.88 -7.28
N ASN A 78 3.97 -3.85 -7.50
CA ASN A 78 2.74 -3.65 -8.26
C ASN A 78 1.55 -3.35 -7.33
N PHE A 79 1.82 -3.09 -6.04
CA PHE A 79 0.86 -2.66 -5.02
C PHE A 79 -0.39 -3.53 -4.99
N GLY A 80 -0.21 -4.85 -4.81
CA GLY A 80 -1.32 -5.81 -4.84
C GLY A 80 -1.94 -5.96 -6.23
N ASN A 81 -1.12 -5.84 -7.28
CA ASN A 81 -1.54 -5.94 -8.68
C ASN A 81 -2.52 -4.82 -9.12
N ASN A 82 -2.57 -3.69 -8.41
CA ASN A 82 -3.45 -2.54 -8.69
C ASN A 82 -2.81 -1.48 -9.59
N ALA A 83 -1.50 -1.60 -9.85
CA ALA A 83 -0.75 -0.66 -10.67
C ALA A 83 0.07 -1.38 -11.74
N ASN A 84 0.27 -0.72 -12.88
CA ASN A 84 1.22 -1.12 -13.91
C ASN A 84 2.47 -0.26 -13.77
N PHE A 85 3.62 -0.89 -13.54
CA PHE A 85 4.92 -0.21 -13.59
C PHE A 85 5.24 0.20 -15.02
N VAL A 86 5.57 1.47 -15.21
CA VAL A 86 5.90 2.05 -16.52
C VAL A 86 7.41 2.11 -16.72
N GLY A 87 8.15 2.44 -15.66
CA GLY A 87 9.60 2.64 -15.70
C GLY A 87 10.07 3.56 -14.58
N THR A 88 11.32 4.00 -14.67
CA THR A 88 11.88 5.01 -13.76
C THR A 88 12.08 6.35 -14.49
N GLU A 89 11.86 7.44 -13.78
CA GLU A 89 12.11 8.81 -14.27
C GLU A 89 12.98 9.56 -13.24
N LYS A 90 14.01 10.28 -13.71
CA LYS A 90 14.86 11.09 -12.84
C LYS A 90 14.41 12.54 -12.89
N MET A 91 13.93 13.07 -11.77
CA MET A 91 13.44 14.44 -11.64
C MET A 91 13.78 14.99 -10.25
N TYR A 92 14.06 16.30 -10.15
CA TYR A 92 14.38 16.97 -8.88
C TYR A 92 15.55 16.35 -8.11
N GLY A 93 16.52 15.79 -8.84
CA GLY A 93 17.69 15.11 -8.27
C GLY A 93 17.43 13.70 -7.74
N VAL A 94 16.20 13.18 -7.82
CA VAL A 94 15.83 11.84 -7.33
C VAL A 94 15.27 10.96 -8.44
N GLU A 95 15.38 9.64 -8.25
CA GLU A 95 14.78 8.65 -9.12
C GLU A 95 13.37 8.28 -8.62
N TRP A 96 12.39 8.36 -9.52
CA TRP A 96 11.00 8.04 -9.26
C TRP A 96 10.62 6.76 -10.01
N LYS A 97 9.97 5.83 -9.32
CA LYS A 97 9.25 4.72 -9.96
C LYS A 97 7.90 5.24 -10.44
N VAL A 98 7.59 5.04 -11.71
CA VAL A 98 6.37 5.56 -12.35
C VAL A 98 5.37 4.44 -12.55
N TYR A 99 4.14 4.70 -12.12
CA TYR A 99 3.04 3.75 -12.16
C TYR A 99 1.81 4.34 -12.86
N THR A 100 1.01 3.48 -13.48
CA THR A 100 -0.27 3.82 -14.09
C THR A 100 -1.39 2.92 -13.54
N PRO A 101 -2.65 3.39 -13.50
CA PRO A 101 -3.76 2.57 -13.05
C PRO A 101 -4.00 1.39 -13.99
N LYS A 102 -4.45 0.28 -13.43
CA LYS A 102 -4.99 -0.83 -14.23
C LYS A 102 -6.36 -0.51 -14.81
N ALA A 103 -6.84 -1.37 -15.72
CA ALA A 103 -8.10 -1.21 -16.44
C ALA A 103 -9.29 -0.92 -15.50
N ASN A 104 -9.35 -1.61 -14.35
CA ASN A 104 -10.37 -1.44 -13.32
C ASN A 104 -10.32 -0.09 -12.57
N PHE A 105 -9.24 0.68 -12.71
CA PHE A 105 -9.04 1.99 -12.09
C PHE A 105 -8.96 3.14 -13.12
N GLN A 106 -9.28 2.89 -14.40
CA GLN A 106 -9.13 3.88 -15.47
C GLN A 106 -9.97 5.15 -15.29
N ASN A 107 -11.04 5.10 -14.49
CA ASN A 107 -11.91 6.26 -14.26
C ASN A 107 -11.35 7.27 -13.23
N PHE A 108 -10.22 6.97 -12.57
CA PHE A 108 -9.61 7.89 -11.62
C PHE A 108 -8.96 9.09 -12.34
N ASN A 109 -8.99 10.27 -11.72
CA ASN A 109 -8.41 11.50 -12.29
C ASN A 109 -6.87 11.44 -12.38
N VAL A 110 -6.23 10.67 -11.50
CA VAL A 110 -4.79 10.48 -11.48
C VAL A 110 -4.40 9.36 -12.45
N LYS A 111 -3.75 9.72 -13.57
CA LYS A 111 -3.33 8.75 -14.60
C LYS A 111 -1.89 8.25 -14.43
N ARG A 112 -1.06 8.97 -13.69
CA ARG A 112 0.31 8.59 -13.35
C ARG A 112 0.58 8.89 -11.89
N TRP A 113 1.30 7.98 -11.25
CA TRP A 113 1.78 8.15 -9.89
C TRP A 113 3.30 7.96 -9.85
N TYR A 114 3.96 8.88 -9.16
CA TYR A 114 5.41 8.93 -9.02
C TYR A 114 5.74 8.56 -7.59
N TYR A 115 6.42 7.43 -7.42
CA TYR A 115 6.75 6.85 -6.14
C TYR A 115 8.25 6.88 -5.89
N ASN A 116 8.63 7.33 -4.70
CA ASN A 116 9.97 7.21 -4.17
C ASN A 116 9.84 6.85 -2.69
N GLU A 117 10.50 5.77 -2.26
CA GLU A 117 10.33 5.18 -0.94
C GLU A 117 10.76 6.12 0.18
N ASP A 118 11.92 6.77 0.04
CA ASP A 118 12.45 7.70 1.04
C ASP A 118 11.53 8.92 1.22
N ILE A 119 11.06 9.49 0.10
CA ILE A 119 10.14 10.63 0.12
C ILE A 119 8.78 10.23 0.70
N SER A 120 8.25 9.07 0.33
CA SER A 120 6.93 8.60 0.79
C SER A 120 6.95 8.32 2.29
N SER A 121 8.00 7.64 2.77
CA SER A 121 8.25 7.41 4.20
C SER A 121 8.33 8.73 4.98
N THR A 122 9.10 9.69 4.48
CA THR A 122 9.21 11.04 5.09
C THR A 122 7.86 11.74 5.14
N LEU A 123 7.08 11.69 4.07
CA LEU A 123 5.75 12.30 4.01
C LEU A 123 4.76 11.61 4.95
N ASN A 124 4.79 10.28 5.05
CA ASN A 124 3.96 9.53 5.99
C ASN A 124 4.28 9.94 7.44
N GLU A 125 5.57 10.03 7.82
CA GLU A 125 5.97 10.50 9.16
C GLU A 125 5.44 11.91 9.44
N VAL A 126 5.66 12.83 8.49
CA VAL A 126 5.42 14.27 8.72
C VAL A 126 3.94 14.65 8.64
N LEU A 127 3.15 13.94 7.83
CA LEU A 127 1.80 14.35 7.47
C LEU A 127 0.70 13.40 7.97
N ILE A 128 1.02 12.33 8.71
CA ILE A 128 0.04 11.34 9.16
C ILE A 128 -1.18 11.95 9.86
N ASP A 129 -0.98 12.99 10.66
CA ASP A 129 -2.04 13.62 11.46
C ASP A 129 -3.05 14.42 10.64
N ILE A 130 -2.71 14.76 9.39
CA ILE A 130 -3.59 15.48 8.46
C ILE A 130 -4.14 14.60 7.34
N VAL A 131 -3.64 13.37 7.21
CA VAL A 131 -4.12 12.41 6.22
C VAL A 131 -5.54 11.96 6.59
N PRO A 132 -6.48 11.90 5.61
CA PRO A 132 -7.81 11.34 5.85
C PRO A 132 -7.75 9.91 6.39
N GLY A 133 -8.49 9.63 7.47
CA GLY A 133 -8.47 8.33 8.12
C GLY A 133 -7.15 8.00 8.85
N ARG A 134 -6.15 8.91 8.85
CA ARG A 134 -4.81 8.69 9.44
C ARG A 134 -4.18 7.38 8.99
N TYR A 135 -4.32 7.07 7.71
CA TYR A 135 -3.77 5.86 7.12
C TYR A 135 -2.25 5.97 7.03
N ARG A 136 -1.55 5.07 7.74
CA ARG A 136 -0.10 5.16 7.98
C ARG A 136 0.76 5.11 6.73
N ASN A 137 0.27 4.45 5.68
CA ASN A 137 1.02 4.19 4.45
C ASN A 137 0.42 4.96 3.27
N TYR A 138 -0.19 6.12 3.54
CA TYR A 138 -0.94 6.89 2.54
C TYR A 138 -0.11 7.28 1.32
N PHE A 139 1.17 7.60 1.51
CA PHE A 139 2.07 7.91 0.39
C PHE A 139 2.73 6.68 -0.23
N ASP A 140 2.55 5.49 0.36
CA ASP A 140 3.11 4.24 -0.18
C ASP A 140 2.10 3.51 -1.08
N VAL A 141 0.88 4.04 -1.21
CA VAL A 141 -0.16 3.45 -2.05
C VAL A 141 -0.54 4.39 -3.20
N PRO A 142 -0.86 3.85 -4.39
CA PRO A 142 -1.31 4.68 -5.49
C PRO A 142 -2.63 5.42 -5.16
N PRO A 143 -2.81 6.66 -5.63
CA PRO A 143 -4.02 7.46 -5.39
C PRO A 143 -5.35 6.77 -5.75
N TRP A 144 -5.37 5.95 -6.80
CA TRP A 144 -6.58 5.24 -7.24
C TRP A 144 -6.99 4.06 -6.35
N VAL A 145 -6.14 3.69 -5.39
CA VAL A 145 -6.40 2.64 -4.40
C VAL A 145 -7.07 3.24 -3.16
N LEU A 146 -6.92 4.54 -2.90
CA LEU A 146 -7.53 5.23 -1.77
C LEU A 146 -9.05 5.27 -1.90
N GLY A 147 -9.76 4.92 -0.83
CA GLY A 147 -11.22 4.87 -0.79
C GLY A 147 -11.84 3.61 -1.40
N THR A 148 -10.99 2.61 -1.68
CA THR A 148 -11.41 1.29 -2.16
C THR A 148 -11.32 0.26 -1.02
N VAL A 149 -11.65 -1.00 -1.31
CA VAL A 149 -11.48 -2.10 -0.35
C VAL A 149 -10.04 -2.27 0.16
N TYR A 150 -9.05 -1.77 -0.57
CA TYR A 150 -7.63 -1.86 -0.21
C TYR A 150 -7.17 -0.77 0.76
N ALA A 151 -7.90 0.36 0.82
CA ALA A 151 -7.64 1.47 1.74
C ALA A 151 -8.99 2.14 2.08
N PRO A 152 -9.86 1.44 2.84
CA PRO A 152 -11.20 1.93 3.15
C PRO A 152 -11.12 3.21 4.01
N GLU A 153 -12.14 4.06 3.91
CA GLU A 153 -12.25 5.31 4.69
C GLU A 153 -11.16 6.37 4.45
N THR A 154 -10.25 6.11 3.50
CA THR A 154 -9.29 7.11 3.01
C THR A 154 -9.79 7.73 1.73
N VAL A 155 -9.42 8.99 1.47
CA VAL A 155 -9.74 9.67 0.22
C VAL A 155 -8.47 10.31 -0.29
N TYR A 156 -8.26 10.25 -1.61
CA TYR A 156 -7.17 10.98 -2.22
C TYR A 156 -7.35 12.49 -2.06
N VAL A 157 -6.41 13.10 -1.37
CA VAL A 157 -6.20 14.54 -1.24
C VAL A 157 -4.85 14.88 -1.89
N PRO A 158 -4.79 15.91 -2.76
CA PRO A 158 -3.53 16.38 -3.34
C PRO A 158 -2.48 16.73 -2.26
N LEU A 159 -1.22 16.39 -2.54
CA LEU A 159 -0.11 16.61 -1.60
C LEU A 159 0.02 18.09 -1.19
N THR A 160 -0.21 19.03 -2.11
CA THR A 160 -0.18 20.46 -1.81
C THR A 160 -1.20 20.86 -0.75
N ASP A 161 -2.39 20.25 -0.78
CA ASP A 161 -3.48 20.58 0.13
C ASP A 161 -3.22 19.99 1.52
N LEU A 162 -2.66 18.78 1.55
CA LEU A 162 -2.19 18.12 2.77
C LEU A 162 -1.11 18.96 3.47
N ILE A 163 -0.10 19.45 2.72
CA ILE A 163 0.96 20.30 3.26
C ILE A 163 0.41 21.64 3.78
N ASN A 164 -0.44 22.31 3.00
CA ASN A 164 -1.08 23.56 3.43
C ASN A 164 -1.92 23.36 4.71
N THR A 165 -2.60 22.22 4.82
CA THR A 165 -3.38 21.87 6.00
C THR A 165 -2.48 21.62 7.21
N ALA A 166 -1.35 20.93 7.03
CA ALA A 166 -0.36 20.74 8.09
C ALA A 166 0.19 22.06 8.62
N ILE A 167 0.53 23.00 7.71
CA ILE A 167 1.03 24.33 8.08
C ILE A 167 -0.05 25.14 8.80
N SER A 168 -1.27 25.18 8.27
CA SER A 168 -2.36 25.97 8.88
C SER A 168 -2.78 25.45 10.25
N LYS A 169 -2.64 24.14 10.50
CA LYS A 169 -2.85 23.51 11.82
C LYS A 169 -1.64 23.58 12.75
N GLY A 170 -0.51 24.12 12.30
CA GLY A 170 0.72 24.20 13.09
C GLY A 170 1.40 22.85 13.35
N ILE A 171 1.10 21.82 12.56
CA ILE A 171 1.74 20.49 12.65
C ILE A 171 3.17 20.55 12.09
N ILE A 172 3.37 21.33 11.03
CA ILE A 172 4.69 21.72 10.54
C ILE A 172 4.78 23.25 10.47
N PRO A 173 5.96 23.86 10.65
CA PRO A 173 6.08 25.31 10.67
C PRO A 173 5.89 25.97 9.30
N ASP A 174 6.47 25.39 8.24
CA ASP A 174 6.40 25.90 6.87
C ASP A 174 6.85 24.85 5.84
N TRP A 175 6.98 25.26 4.56
CA TRP A 175 7.47 24.42 3.47
C TRP A 175 8.97 24.06 3.59
N GLU A 176 9.78 24.91 4.23
CA GLU A 176 11.22 24.64 4.40
C GLU A 176 11.47 23.49 5.38
N TYR A 177 10.54 23.25 6.31
CA TYR A 177 10.56 22.07 7.17
C TYR A 177 10.66 20.75 6.40
N LEU A 178 9.97 20.65 5.26
CA LEU A 178 10.03 19.46 4.40
C LEU A 178 11.43 19.25 3.82
N VAL A 179 12.11 20.34 3.46
CA VAL A 179 13.51 20.29 3.00
C VAL A 179 14.44 19.86 4.12
N ALA A 180 14.25 20.40 5.32
CA ALA A 180 15.02 20.01 6.50
C ALA A 180 14.82 18.53 6.87
N LYS A 181 13.66 17.95 6.52
CA LYS A 181 13.34 16.53 6.67
C LYS A 181 13.85 15.62 5.55
N GLY A 182 14.56 16.17 4.56
CA GLY A 182 15.22 15.40 3.51
C GLY A 182 14.48 15.39 2.17
N ILE A 183 13.36 16.09 2.02
CA ILE A 183 12.68 16.22 0.73
C ILE A 183 13.47 17.18 -0.18
N PRO A 184 13.74 16.83 -1.45
CA PRO A 184 14.52 17.69 -2.35
C PRO A 184 13.92 19.09 -2.50
N ARG A 185 14.76 20.13 -2.33
CA ARG A 185 14.35 21.54 -2.41
C ARG A 185 13.67 21.89 -3.73
N GLU A 186 14.16 21.36 -4.84
CA GLU A 186 13.57 21.57 -6.17
C GLU A 186 12.13 21.04 -6.24
N PHE A 187 11.87 19.87 -5.65
CA PHE A 187 10.54 19.28 -5.60
C PHE A 187 9.59 20.13 -4.74
N VAL A 188 10.03 20.55 -3.55
CA VAL A 188 9.26 21.45 -2.66
C VAL A 188 8.90 22.76 -3.36
N ASN A 189 9.84 23.35 -4.11
CA ASN A 189 9.60 24.58 -4.86
C ASN A 189 8.52 24.42 -5.93
N VAL A 190 8.51 23.29 -6.66
CA VAL A 190 7.47 23.00 -7.65
C VAL A 190 6.10 22.83 -7.00
N LEU A 191 6.01 22.05 -5.92
CA LEU A 191 4.74 21.88 -5.18
C LEU A 191 4.18 23.23 -4.72
N ARG A 192 5.05 24.11 -4.20
CA ARG A 192 4.68 25.46 -3.77
C ARG A 192 4.22 26.33 -4.94
N ALA A 193 4.87 26.24 -6.10
CA ALA A 193 4.48 26.98 -7.30
C ALA A 193 3.12 26.53 -7.87
N THR A 194 2.85 25.22 -7.88
CA THR A 194 1.56 24.66 -8.32
C THR A 194 0.39 25.15 -7.45
N ASN A 195 0.60 25.29 -6.14
CA ASN A 195 -0.37 25.86 -5.19
C ASN A 195 -0.65 27.35 -5.44
N LEU A 196 0.35 28.13 -5.82
CA LEU A 196 0.16 29.55 -6.17
C LEU A 196 -0.61 29.72 -7.48
N GLY A 197 -0.38 28.83 -8.45
CA GLY A 197 -1.10 28.82 -9.73
C GLY A 197 -2.56 28.38 -9.61
N SER A 198 -2.88 27.45 -8.72
CA SER A 198 -4.26 26.95 -8.53
C SER A 198 -5.20 27.94 -7.83
N LYS A 199 -4.65 28.90 -7.06
CA LYS A 199 -5.43 29.96 -6.41
C LYS A 199 -5.75 31.18 -7.30
N MET A 200 -5.18 31.23 -8.51
CA MET A 200 -5.44 32.29 -9.49
C MET A 200 -6.37 31.85 -10.64
N GLY A 201 -6.99 30.67 -10.54
CA GLY A 201 -7.94 30.12 -11.50
C GLY A 201 -9.38 30.14 -11.01
#